data_AF-C6HIR1-F1
#
_entry.id   AF-C6HIR1-F1
#
_cell.length_a   1.000
_cell.length_b   1.000
_cell.length_c   1.000
_cell.angle_alpha   90.00
_cell.angle_beta   90.00
_cell.angle_gamma   90.00
#
_symmetry.space_group_name_H-M   'P 1'
#
loop_
_entity.id
_entity.type
_entity.pdbx_description
1 polymer ?
#
loop_
_entity_poly.entity_id
_entity_poly.type
_entity_poly.pdbx_seq_one_letter_code
_entity_poly.pdbx_strand_id
1 'polypeptide(L)'
;MSKKQKGEFEADRQLLLTWRRAWWAKGFRPIVLGPSEAANNRRYRAVKTKELSPELEADFMKWLAWGNIDSGLLVDWRCFPMAEYEDRLLASLRGGSAPEHITRLENLGTCLFSGERSLVNDAIEAALQRSNLKDATAIIDVVPDKFFRVEKSTSLAYYDPDMVARQYSPIAEKIKENPSEGKLALVDLINLHLQTTFQNTFASGIAVTKPFPEVTTVLVNPAVKLAGLLAQCPPSMLQSTCPPNNLGCTPCTPKKRLKILQPSGYLNNSAVYTLGVLPHPYTLLSLQRGSDNITVRYIRRETDRDRWLIEATKILLGENIDSFTRAVPFKSIVAGRFAMSRSLWFTVESFPANPQQNQLPSETIDDLDWHFGFRIPRESSDGNGNAQKPLMKDFPGSDEAKIRMEFDLIEKARKVLKSAKNEDKRIKDASEAWNLVDTEVWRFVRAFRARSVIERKKWEEEEKGFAGS
;
A
#
# COMPACT_ATOMS: atom_id res chain seq x y z
N MET A 1 -17.60 -29.55 4.56
CA MET A 1 -17.18 -28.59 5.61
C MET A 1 -18.38 -28.10 6.39
N SER A 2 -18.30 -28.13 7.72
CA SER A 2 -19.29 -27.56 8.64
C SER A 2 -19.29 -26.02 8.59
N LYS A 3 -20.34 -25.36 9.10
CA LYS A 3 -20.42 -23.88 9.18
C LYS A 3 -19.24 -23.29 9.97
N LYS A 4 -18.80 -23.96 11.04
CA LYS A 4 -17.62 -23.58 11.84
C LYS A 4 -16.32 -23.64 11.02
N GLN A 5 -16.12 -24.72 10.26
CA GLN A 5 -14.97 -24.86 9.37
C GLN A 5 -14.96 -23.82 8.24
N LYS A 6 -16.13 -23.46 7.71
CA LYS A 6 -16.24 -22.39 6.69
C LYS A 6 -15.85 -21.02 7.25
N GLY A 7 -16.30 -20.70 8.47
CA GLY A 7 -15.94 -19.44 9.12
C GLY A 7 -14.45 -19.35 9.47
N GLU A 8 -13.84 -20.46 9.88
CA GLU A 8 -12.41 -20.51 10.15
C GLU A 8 -11.57 -20.34 8.87
N PHE A 9 -11.96 -21.05 7.80
CA PHE A 9 -11.32 -20.90 6.49
C PHE A 9 -11.40 -19.46 5.96
N GLU A 10 -12.54 -18.79 6.15
CA GLU A 10 -12.68 -17.38 5.77
C GLU A 10 -11.75 -16.48 6.58
N ALA A 11 -11.60 -16.71 7.88
CA ALA A 11 -10.69 -15.94 8.72
C ALA A 11 -9.23 -16.12 8.32
N ASP A 12 -8.82 -17.35 8.00
CA ASP A 12 -7.48 -17.66 7.47
C ASP A 12 -7.25 -16.98 6.11
N ARG A 13 -8.28 -16.96 5.25
CA ARG A 13 -8.24 -16.24 3.97
C ARG A 13 -8.03 -14.74 4.16
N GLN A 14 -8.73 -14.11 5.10
CA GLN A 14 -8.59 -12.68 5.40
C GLN A 14 -7.22 -12.33 6.00
N LEU A 15 -6.68 -13.20 6.86
CA LEU A 15 -5.33 -13.03 7.40
C LEU A 15 -4.29 -13.09 6.27
N LEU A 16 -4.41 -14.06 5.38
CA LEU A 16 -3.50 -14.22 4.27
C LEU A 16 -3.60 -13.06 3.27
N LEU A 17 -4.81 -12.57 2.97
CA LEU A 17 -5.00 -11.37 2.14
C LEU A 17 -4.33 -10.13 2.78
N THR A 18 -4.45 -9.97 4.10
CA THR A 18 -3.80 -8.88 4.84
C THR A 18 -2.27 -9.00 4.75
N TRP A 19 -1.75 -10.22 4.91
CA TRP A 19 -0.32 -10.52 4.74
C TRP A 19 0.18 -10.19 3.34
N ARG A 20 -0.55 -10.62 2.30
CA ARG A 20 -0.21 -10.33 0.89
C ARG A 20 -0.14 -8.83 0.61
N ARG A 21 -1.14 -8.07 1.08
CA ARG A 21 -1.17 -6.60 0.94
C ARG A 21 0.04 -5.95 1.62
N ALA A 22 0.33 -6.34 2.85
CA ALA A 22 1.42 -5.75 3.63
C ALA A 22 2.79 -5.97 2.96
N TRP A 23 3.07 -7.19 2.47
CA TRP A 23 4.30 -7.49 1.75
C TRP A 23 4.36 -6.83 0.37
N TRP A 24 3.24 -6.79 -0.36
CA TRP A 24 3.14 -6.09 -1.65
C TRP A 24 3.52 -4.61 -1.52
N ALA A 25 2.96 -3.90 -0.53
CA ALA A 25 3.23 -2.49 -0.29
C ALA A 25 4.71 -2.20 0.07
N LYS A 26 5.46 -3.21 0.52
CA LYS A 26 6.91 -3.12 0.78
C LYS A 26 7.77 -3.49 -0.41
N GLY A 27 7.17 -3.70 -1.59
CA GLY A 27 7.86 -3.95 -2.85
C GLY A 27 8.17 -5.43 -3.11
N PHE A 28 7.52 -6.35 -2.39
CA PHE A 28 7.66 -7.79 -2.61
C PHE A 28 6.49 -8.33 -3.44
N ARG A 29 6.65 -9.54 -4.00
CA ARG A 29 5.61 -10.27 -4.72
C ARG A 29 5.30 -11.55 -3.95
N PRO A 30 4.42 -11.49 -2.93
CA PRO A 30 4.14 -12.66 -2.11
C PRO A 30 3.51 -13.77 -2.95
N ILE A 31 3.85 -15.02 -2.69
CA ILE A 31 3.21 -16.19 -3.29
C ILE A 31 2.88 -17.18 -2.19
N VAL A 32 1.80 -17.92 -2.36
CA VAL A 32 1.34 -18.86 -1.33
C VAL A 32 1.79 -20.27 -1.69
N LEU A 33 2.72 -20.79 -0.90
CA LEU A 33 3.25 -22.14 -1.08
C LEU A 33 2.29 -23.18 -0.50
N GLY A 34 1.88 -24.14 -1.32
CA GLY A 34 1.02 -25.25 -0.93
C GLY A 34 1.73 -26.61 -0.92
N PRO A 35 0.98 -27.69 -0.65
CA PRO A 35 1.53 -29.05 -0.64
C PRO A 35 2.04 -29.52 -2.01
N SER A 36 1.50 -29.00 -3.12
CA SER A 36 1.94 -29.34 -4.48
C SER A 36 3.38 -28.92 -4.75
N GLU A 37 3.77 -27.75 -4.25
CA GLU A 37 5.11 -27.19 -4.43
C GLU A 37 6.13 -28.04 -3.67
N ALA A 38 5.77 -28.50 -2.46
CA ALA A 38 6.59 -29.43 -1.70
C ALA A 38 6.77 -30.78 -2.40
N ALA A 39 5.67 -31.33 -2.96
CA ALA A 39 5.67 -32.63 -3.64
C ALA A 39 6.54 -32.66 -4.91
N ASN A 40 6.69 -31.52 -5.57
CA ASN A 40 7.54 -31.36 -6.76
C ASN A 40 9.05 -31.29 -6.43
N ASN A 41 9.42 -31.09 -5.16
CA ASN A 41 10.82 -31.09 -4.76
C ASN A 41 11.42 -32.51 -4.85
N ARG A 42 12.61 -32.63 -5.47
CA ARG A 42 13.33 -33.91 -5.61
C ARG A 42 13.58 -34.63 -4.28
N ARG A 43 13.67 -33.89 -3.17
CA ARG A 43 13.92 -34.41 -1.81
C ARG A 43 12.65 -34.86 -1.09
N TYR A 44 11.48 -34.65 -1.66
CA TYR A 44 10.19 -34.99 -1.03
C TYR A 44 10.11 -36.45 -0.57
N ARG A 45 10.51 -37.39 -1.44
CA ARG A 45 10.50 -38.83 -1.10
C ARG A 45 11.44 -39.16 0.06
N ALA A 46 12.63 -38.54 0.08
CA ALA A 46 13.61 -38.77 1.15
C ALA A 46 13.06 -38.30 2.51
N VAL A 47 12.40 -37.14 2.56
CA VAL A 47 11.72 -36.65 3.77
C VAL A 47 10.62 -37.62 4.20
N LYS A 48 9.73 -38.03 3.28
CA LYS A 48 8.62 -38.95 3.58
C LYS A 48 9.04 -40.32 4.09
N THR A 49 10.25 -40.79 3.74
CA THR A 49 10.78 -42.06 4.25
C THR A 49 11.37 -41.96 5.67
N LYS A 50 11.63 -40.74 6.16
CA LYS A 50 12.01 -40.53 7.55
C LYS A 50 10.70 -40.48 8.35
N GLU A 51 10.56 -41.36 9.34
CA GLU A 51 9.41 -41.37 10.26
C GLU A 51 9.50 -40.16 11.21
N LEU A 52 9.22 -38.97 10.67
CA LEU A 52 9.29 -37.70 11.39
C LEU A 52 8.04 -37.48 12.24
N SER A 53 8.15 -36.64 13.27
CA SER A 53 6.97 -36.11 13.97
C SER A 53 6.12 -35.27 13.02
N PRO A 54 4.78 -35.19 13.22
CA PRO A 54 3.90 -34.40 12.35
C PRO A 54 4.32 -32.92 12.24
N GLU A 55 4.81 -32.34 13.33
CA GLU A 55 5.26 -30.95 13.40
C GLU A 55 6.51 -30.73 12.56
N LEU A 56 7.52 -31.59 12.73
CA LEU A 56 8.76 -31.52 11.98
C LEU A 56 8.53 -31.81 10.50
N GLU A 57 7.70 -32.79 10.18
CA GLU A 57 7.33 -33.11 8.80
C GLU A 57 6.68 -31.91 8.12
N ALA A 58 5.72 -31.24 8.77
CA ALA A 58 5.09 -30.05 8.25
C ALA A 58 6.09 -28.92 7.98
N ASP A 59 7.10 -28.75 8.84
CA ASP A 59 8.14 -27.74 8.66
C ASP A 59 9.10 -28.07 7.50
N PHE A 60 9.47 -29.36 7.35
CA PHE A 60 10.18 -29.83 6.15
C PHE A 60 9.37 -29.59 4.88
N MET A 61 8.05 -29.78 4.88
CA MET A 61 7.22 -29.52 3.70
C MET A 61 7.27 -28.04 3.28
N LYS A 62 7.31 -27.09 4.22
CA LYS A 62 7.48 -25.66 3.90
C LYS A 62 8.83 -25.40 3.23
N TRP A 63 9.90 -25.98 3.76
CA TRP A 63 11.25 -25.83 3.20
C TRP A 63 11.41 -26.52 1.84
N LEU A 64 10.77 -27.68 1.63
CA LEU A 64 10.72 -28.35 0.33
C LEU A 64 9.99 -27.48 -0.70
N ALA A 65 8.84 -26.90 -0.33
CA ALA A 65 8.11 -26.00 -1.21
C ALA A 65 8.95 -24.77 -1.57
N TRP A 66 9.62 -24.17 -0.59
CA TRP A 66 10.53 -23.05 -0.81
C TRP A 66 11.70 -23.42 -1.73
N GLY A 67 12.37 -24.55 -1.46
CA GLY A 67 13.47 -25.07 -2.27
C GLY A 67 13.05 -25.57 -3.66
N ASN A 68 11.75 -25.63 -3.97
CA ASN A 68 11.22 -26.03 -5.27
C ASN A 68 10.95 -24.83 -6.21
N ILE A 69 10.41 -23.72 -5.71
CA ILE A 69 10.04 -22.59 -6.57
C ILE A 69 11.28 -21.83 -7.03
N ASP A 70 11.88 -21.01 -6.19
CA ASP A 70 13.03 -20.18 -6.54
C ASP A 70 13.74 -19.67 -5.28
N SER A 71 14.92 -19.06 -5.47
CA SER A 71 15.62 -18.32 -4.43
C SER A 71 14.78 -17.14 -3.92
N GLY A 72 14.89 -16.79 -2.64
CA GLY A 72 14.15 -15.67 -2.09
C GLY A 72 13.82 -15.84 -0.62
N LEU A 73 12.58 -15.50 -0.25
CA LEU A 73 12.13 -15.43 1.13
C LEU A 73 11.10 -16.51 1.44
N LEU A 74 11.33 -17.29 2.50
CA LEU A 74 10.28 -18.08 3.15
C LEU A 74 9.78 -17.31 4.37
N VAL A 75 8.51 -16.92 4.36
CA VAL A 75 7.93 -16.05 5.37
C VAL A 75 6.68 -16.71 5.95
N ASP A 76 6.59 -16.75 7.28
CA ASP A 76 5.38 -17.17 7.97
C ASP A 76 4.25 -16.14 7.70
N TRP A 77 3.06 -16.62 7.34
CA TRP A 77 1.86 -15.80 7.11
C TRP A 77 1.42 -14.92 8.31
N ARG A 78 2.00 -15.12 9.50
CA ARG A 78 1.83 -14.26 10.69
C ARG A 78 2.96 -13.24 10.88
N CYS A 79 3.91 -13.19 9.96
CA CYS A 79 5.07 -12.29 9.96
C CYS A 79 4.79 -11.08 9.03
N PHE A 80 4.73 -9.87 9.58
CA PHE A 80 4.33 -8.66 8.87
C PHE A 80 5.45 -7.61 8.81
N PRO A 81 5.68 -6.94 7.67
CA PRO A 81 6.75 -5.96 7.53
C PRO A 81 6.32 -4.58 8.04
N MET A 82 6.35 -4.41 9.36
CA MET A 82 5.92 -3.20 10.09
C MET A 82 7.08 -2.23 10.34
N ALA A 83 7.73 -1.78 9.26
CA ALA A 83 8.76 -0.73 9.28
C ALA A 83 8.65 0.21 8.07
N GLU A 84 9.48 1.26 8.01
CA GLU A 84 9.54 2.13 6.84
C GLU A 84 9.93 1.36 5.57
N TYR A 85 9.55 1.85 4.39
CA TYR A 85 9.86 1.17 3.13
C TYR A 85 11.36 0.99 2.91
N GLU A 86 12.17 2.02 3.21
CA GLU A 86 13.64 1.99 3.12
C GLU A 86 14.31 1.54 4.43
N ASP A 87 13.59 0.82 5.29
CA ASP A 87 14.21 0.10 6.39
C ASP A 87 15.37 -0.78 5.88
N ARG A 88 16.48 -0.81 6.63
CA ARG A 88 17.72 -1.47 6.20
C ARG A 88 17.51 -2.95 5.84
N LEU A 89 16.76 -3.70 6.65
CA LEU A 89 16.51 -5.12 6.37
C LEU A 89 15.63 -5.24 5.13
N LEU A 90 14.51 -4.53 5.07
CA LEU A 90 13.57 -4.64 3.94
C LEU A 90 14.23 -4.22 2.62
N ALA A 91 15.04 -3.16 2.62
CA ALA A 91 15.82 -2.73 1.47
C ALA A 91 16.85 -3.78 1.03
N SER A 92 17.52 -4.43 1.98
CA SER A 92 18.45 -5.52 1.68
C SER A 92 17.73 -6.73 1.08
N LEU A 93 16.60 -7.15 1.65
CA LEU A 93 15.83 -8.31 1.18
C LEU A 93 15.26 -8.10 -0.24
N ARG A 94 14.89 -6.87 -0.61
CA ARG A 94 14.52 -6.54 -2.00
C ARG A 94 15.68 -6.67 -2.98
N GLY A 95 16.92 -6.57 -2.50
CA GLY A 95 18.13 -6.72 -3.31
C GLY A 95 18.49 -8.17 -3.63
N GLY A 96 17.88 -9.15 -2.95
CA GLY A 96 18.14 -10.58 -3.12
C GLY A 96 18.74 -11.25 -1.89
N SER A 97 18.89 -12.56 -1.95
CA SER A 97 19.44 -13.40 -0.87
C SER A 97 20.96 -13.50 -0.98
N ALA A 98 21.63 -13.69 0.17
CA ALA A 98 23.07 -13.96 0.18
C ALA A 98 23.32 -15.40 -0.30
N PRO A 99 24.31 -15.63 -1.19
CA PRO A 99 24.56 -16.97 -1.72
C PRO A 99 25.24 -17.90 -0.70
N GLU A 100 25.89 -17.33 0.31
CA GLU A 100 26.75 -18.07 1.26
C GLU A 100 25.97 -18.65 2.45
N HIS A 101 24.88 -17.99 2.86
CA HIS A 101 24.15 -18.32 4.08
C HIS A 101 22.64 -18.11 3.92
N ILE A 102 21.86 -18.91 4.64
CA ILE A 102 20.44 -18.68 4.89
C ILE A 102 20.35 -17.64 6.01
N THR A 103 19.90 -16.43 5.68
CA THR A 103 19.66 -15.39 6.67
C THR A 103 18.39 -15.72 7.46
N ARG A 104 18.50 -15.67 8.78
CA ARG A 104 17.36 -15.74 9.72
C ARG A 104 17.45 -14.61 10.74
N LEU A 105 16.33 -14.29 11.40
CA LEU A 105 16.27 -13.19 12.35
C LEU A 105 16.37 -13.67 13.80
N GLU A 106 17.16 -12.94 14.59
CA GLU A 106 17.31 -13.19 16.03
C GLU A 106 15.95 -13.05 16.74
N ASN A 107 15.63 -14.00 17.63
CA ASN A 107 14.41 -13.99 18.47
C ASN A 107 13.08 -13.96 17.71
N LEU A 108 13.06 -14.26 16.39
CA LEU A 108 11.84 -14.30 15.57
C LEU A 108 11.52 -15.70 15.04
N GLY A 109 12.18 -16.74 15.53
CA GLY A 109 11.89 -18.14 15.20
C GLY A 109 11.84 -18.37 13.68
N THR A 110 10.68 -18.81 13.19
CA THR A 110 10.41 -19.12 11.78
C THR A 110 9.72 -17.98 11.00
N CYS A 111 9.69 -16.75 11.53
CA CYS A 111 9.05 -15.58 10.90
C CYS A 111 9.53 -15.38 9.45
N LEU A 112 10.86 -15.41 9.24
CA LEU A 112 11.48 -15.20 7.93
C LEU A 112 12.81 -15.92 7.79
N PHE A 113 12.99 -16.58 6.64
CA PHE A 113 14.26 -17.05 6.11
C PHE A 113 14.51 -16.41 4.74
N SER A 114 15.77 -16.09 4.44
CA SER A 114 16.20 -15.62 3.12
C SER A 114 17.38 -16.46 2.65
N GLY A 115 17.32 -17.02 1.45
CA GLY A 115 18.32 -17.97 0.98
C GLY A 115 18.17 -18.35 -0.49
N GLU A 116 19.29 -18.77 -1.07
CA GLU A 116 19.35 -19.30 -2.42
C GLU A 116 18.87 -20.75 -2.49
N ARG A 117 18.20 -21.11 -3.59
CA ARG A 117 17.59 -22.42 -3.78
C ARG A 117 18.55 -23.59 -3.56
N SER A 118 19.80 -23.48 -4.00
CA SER A 118 20.81 -24.54 -3.80
C SER A 118 21.11 -24.73 -2.32
N LEU A 119 21.37 -23.63 -1.60
CA LEU A 119 21.75 -23.67 -0.19
C LEU A 119 20.61 -24.18 0.70
N VAL A 120 19.36 -23.79 0.41
CA VAL A 120 18.16 -24.31 1.10
C VAL A 120 18.07 -25.82 0.95
N ASN A 121 18.29 -26.31 -0.26
CA ASN A 121 18.24 -27.71 -0.60
C ASN A 121 19.38 -28.52 0.04
N ASP A 122 20.58 -27.96 0.12
CA ASP A 122 21.72 -28.56 0.82
C ASP A 122 21.48 -28.60 2.33
N ALA A 123 20.84 -27.56 2.89
CA ALA A 123 20.44 -27.53 4.29
C ALA A 123 19.40 -28.61 4.62
N ILE A 124 18.41 -28.85 3.73
CA ILE A 124 17.44 -29.93 3.87
C ILE A 124 18.14 -31.30 3.89
N GLU A 125 19.09 -31.54 2.98
CA GLU A 125 19.85 -32.79 2.97
C GLU A 125 20.67 -32.98 4.24
N ALA A 126 21.38 -31.94 4.67
CA ALA A 126 22.18 -31.98 5.88
C ALA A 126 21.31 -32.24 7.13
N ALA A 127 20.11 -31.66 7.19
CA ALA A 127 19.15 -31.89 8.27
C ALA A 127 18.69 -33.36 8.32
N LEU A 128 18.44 -34.00 7.16
CA LEU A 128 18.00 -35.40 7.09
C LEU A 128 19.06 -36.42 7.55
N GLN A 129 20.32 -36.00 7.68
CA GLN A 129 21.42 -36.84 8.19
C GLN A 129 21.61 -36.72 9.70
N ARG A 130 20.83 -35.89 10.39
CA ARG A 130 20.94 -35.70 11.83
C ARG A 130 20.34 -36.87 12.60
N SER A 131 20.98 -37.21 13.71
CA SER A 131 20.49 -38.24 14.63
C SER A 131 19.31 -37.78 15.50
N ASN A 132 19.16 -36.48 15.72
CA ASN A 132 18.12 -35.89 16.58
C ASN A 132 16.77 -35.63 15.88
N LEU A 133 16.52 -36.25 14.72
CA LEU A 133 15.26 -36.06 13.97
C LEU A 133 14.00 -36.47 14.75
N LYS A 134 14.11 -37.42 15.69
CA LYS A 134 12.97 -37.91 16.48
C LYS A 134 12.54 -36.94 17.58
N ASP A 135 13.47 -36.14 18.09
CA ASP A 135 13.24 -35.25 19.23
C ASP A 135 12.98 -33.80 18.79
N ALA A 136 13.27 -33.48 17.53
CA ALA A 136 13.08 -32.16 16.96
C ALA A 136 11.62 -31.90 16.55
N THR A 137 11.18 -30.66 16.72
CA THR A 137 9.84 -30.19 16.33
C THR A 137 9.89 -29.16 15.22
N ALA A 138 11.04 -28.51 15.01
CA ALA A 138 11.27 -27.57 13.93
C ALA A 138 12.54 -27.89 13.13
N ILE A 139 12.55 -27.52 11.86
CA ILE A 139 13.69 -27.80 10.98
C ILE A 139 14.95 -27.03 11.41
N ILE A 140 14.79 -25.88 12.09
CA ILE A 140 15.89 -25.09 12.64
C ILE A 140 16.67 -25.82 13.74
N ASP A 141 16.09 -26.84 14.37
CA ASP A 141 16.73 -27.64 15.43
C ASP A 141 17.63 -28.74 14.85
N VAL A 142 17.53 -28.98 13.53
CA VAL A 142 18.24 -30.05 12.82
C VAL A 142 19.14 -29.50 11.70
N VAL A 143 18.84 -28.34 11.12
CA VAL A 143 19.75 -27.72 10.16
C VAL A 143 21.04 -27.26 10.86
N PRO A 144 22.24 -27.65 10.38
CA PRO A 144 23.49 -27.23 11.00
C PRO A 144 23.69 -25.70 11.01
N ASP A 145 24.20 -25.16 12.12
CA ASP A 145 24.37 -23.70 12.32
C ASP A 145 25.19 -23.01 11.23
N LYS A 146 26.13 -23.73 10.59
CA LYS A 146 26.95 -23.21 9.48
C LYS A 146 26.12 -22.69 8.28
N PHE A 147 24.89 -23.20 8.11
CA PHE A 147 24.00 -22.74 7.04
C PHE A 147 23.37 -21.40 7.36
N PHE A 148 23.36 -20.98 8.63
CA PHE A 148 22.64 -19.79 9.05
C PHE A 148 23.54 -18.58 9.28
N ARG A 149 23.02 -17.42 8.87
CA ARG A 149 23.47 -16.11 9.33
C ARG A 149 22.35 -15.47 10.13
N VAL A 150 22.61 -15.13 11.38
CA VAL A 150 21.60 -14.50 12.25
C VAL A 150 21.73 -12.98 12.18
N GLU A 151 20.64 -12.31 11.85
CA GLU A 151 20.57 -10.85 11.81
C GLU A 151 19.60 -10.31 12.85
N LYS A 152 19.92 -9.15 13.42
CA LYS A 152 19.02 -8.42 14.33
C LYS A 152 18.20 -7.42 13.53
N SER A 153 16.90 -7.37 13.80
CA SER A 153 16.00 -6.44 13.12
C SER A 153 14.74 -6.21 13.95
N THR A 154 14.24 -4.97 13.90
CA THR A 154 12.92 -4.58 14.41
C THR A 154 11.93 -4.36 13.28
N SER A 155 12.23 -4.85 12.08
CA SER A 155 11.49 -4.51 10.86
C SER A 155 10.23 -5.37 10.66
N LEU A 156 10.19 -6.54 11.30
CA LEU A 156 9.12 -7.51 11.17
C LEU A 156 8.42 -7.72 12.51
N ALA A 157 7.09 -7.66 12.47
CA ALA A 157 6.20 -8.02 13.56
C ALA A 157 5.75 -9.47 13.40
N TYR A 158 6.06 -10.33 14.38
CA TYR A 158 5.62 -11.72 14.38
C TYR A 158 4.46 -11.93 15.34
N TYR A 159 3.32 -12.37 14.81
CA TYR A 159 2.12 -12.72 15.58
C TYR A 159 2.04 -14.23 15.81
N ASP A 160 3.12 -14.80 16.33
CA ASP A 160 3.12 -16.21 16.74
C ASP A 160 2.18 -16.43 17.94
N PRO A 161 1.69 -17.67 18.16
CA PRO A 161 0.69 -17.94 19.18
C PRO A 161 1.16 -17.58 20.59
N ASP A 162 2.45 -17.76 20.90
CA ASP A 162 3.00 -17.47 22.22
C ASP A 162 3.12 -15.96 22.45
N MET A 163 3.51 -15.21 21.42
CA MET A 163 3.46 -13.74 21.47
C MET A 163 2.00 -13.27 21.65
N VAL A 164 1.06 -13.78 20.84
CA VAL A 164 -0.35 -13.35 20.90
C VAL A 164 -0.94 -13.66 22.28
N ALA A 165 -0.64 -14.82 22.85
CA ALA A 165 -1.08 -15.18 24.21
C ALA A 165 -0.48 -14.27 25.29
N ARG A 166 0.79 -13.86 25.15
CA ARG A 166 1.48 -13.02 26.13
C ARG A 166 1.09 -11.55 26.07
N GLN A 167 0.95 -10.97 24.87
CA GLN A 167 0.75 -9.53 24.71
C GLN A 167 -0.69 -9.13 24.36
N TYR A 168 -1.45 -10.03 23.73
CA TYR A 168 -2.81 -9.78 23.26
C TYR A 168 -3.76 -10.86 23.79
N SER A 169 -3.66 -11.18 25.09
CA SER A 169 -4.38 -12.30 25.72
C SER A 169 -5.88 -12.34 25.42
N PRO A 170 -6.64 -11.23 25.34
CA PRO A 170 -8.07 -11.31 25.03
C PRO A 170 -8.36 -11.88 23.63
N ILE A 171 -7.44 -11.67 22.67
CA ILE A 171 -7.56 -12.27 21.33
C ILE A 171 -7.21 -13.76 21.40
N ALA A 172 -6.17 -14.13 22.16
CA ALA A 172 -5.78 -15.53 22.33
C ALA A 172 -6.89 -16.36 22.98
N GLU A 173 -7.56 -15.81 24.00
CA GLU A 173 -8.73 -16.40 24.64
C GLU A 173 -9.88 -16.56 23.65
N LYS A 174 -10.17 -15.51 22.87
CA LYS A 174 -11.22 -15.55 21.84
C LYS A 174 -10.94 -16.60 20.75
N ILE A 175 -9.68 -16.79 20.35
CA ILE A 175 -9.29 -17.85 19.41
C ILE A 175 -9.59 -19.24 19.99
N LYS A 176 -9.35 -19.45 21.30
CA LYS A 176 -9.66 -20.72 21.97
C LYS A 176 -11.18 -20.97 22.05
N GLU A 177 -11.97 -19.94 22.35
CA GLU A 177 -13.42 -20.04 22.46
C GLU A 177 -14.12 -20.18 21.10
N ASN A 178 -13.80 -19.30 20.16
CA ASN A 178 -14.35 -19.26 18.82
C ASN A 178 -13.24 -18.94 17.79
N PRO A 179 -12.60 -19.98 17.21
CA PRO A 179 -11.46 -19.80 16.31
C PRO A 179 -11.72 -18.84 15.15
N SER A 180 -12.92 -18.86 14.56
CA SER A 180 -13.27 -17.99 13.44
C SER A 180 -13.29 -16.52 13.86
N GLU A 181 -14.01 -16.19 14.94
CA GLU A 181 -14.10 -14.80 15.42
C GLU A 181 -12.80 -14.31 16.05
N GLY A 182 -12.06 -15.18 16.74
CA GLY A 182 -10.76 -14.83 17.31
C GLY A 182 -9.72 -14.53 16.24
N LYS A 183 -9.66 -15.33 15.17
CA LYS A 183 -8.78 -15.07 14.02
C LYS A 183 -9.16 -13.77 13.30
N LEU A 184 -10.45 -13.48 13.12
CA LEU A 184 -10.88 -12.18 12.56
C LEU A 184 -10.49 -11.01 13.46
N ALA A 185 -10.61 -11.14 14.79
CA ALA A 185 -10.14 -10.12 15.72
C ALA A 185 -8.62 -9.90 15.64
N LEU A 186 -7.84 -10.96 15.39
CA LEU A 186 -6.41 -10.85 15.11
C LEU A 186 -6.13 -10.10 13.79
N VAL A 187 -6.92 -10.35 12.74
CA VAL A 187 -6.81 -9.60 11.47
C VAL A 187 -7.06 -8.11 11.69
N ASP A 188 -8.11 -7.76 12.44
CA ASP A 188 -8.42 -6.36 12.77
C ASP A 188 -7.29 -5.70 13.58
N LEU A 189 -6.70 -6.42 14.54
CA LEU A 189 -5.53 -5.95 15.30
C LEU A 189 -4.31 -5.72 14.40
N ILE A 190 -3.99 -6.67 13.52
CA ILE A 190 -2.86 -6.55 12.58
C ILE A 190 -3.07 -5.35 11.66
N ASN A 191 -4.29 -5.15 11.17
CA ASN A 191 -4.62 -3.99 10.35
C ASN A 191 -4.44 -2.66 11.10
N LEU A 192 -4.88 -2.59 12.37
CA LEU A 192 -4.62 -1.47 13.26
C LEU A 192 -3.13 -1.20 13.42
N HIS A 193 -2.32 -2.24 13.63
CA HIS A 193 -0.88 -2.10 13.79
C HIS A 193 -0.16 -1.68 12.50
N LEU A 194 -0.58 -2.16 11.33
CA LEU A 194 -0.04 -1.71 10.03
C LEU A 194 -0.34 -0.21 9.82
N GLN A 195 -1.57 0.22 10.08
CA GLN A 195 -1.94 1.63 9.96
C GLN A 195 -1.24 2.49 11.03
N THR A 196 -1.08 1.99 12.25
CA THR A 196 -0.30 2.65 13.32
C THR A 196 1.16 2.81 12.92
N THR A 197 1.74 1.82 12.23
CA THR A 197 3.11 1.92 11.69
C THR A 197 3.20 3.03 10.64
N PHE A 198 2.23 3.13 9.73
CA PHE A 198 2.15 4.22 8.76
C PHE A 198 2.04 5.59 9.45
N GLN A 199 1.16 5.73 10.45
CA GLN A 199 0.97 6.99 11.16
C GLN A 199 2.19 7.41 11.98
N ASN A 200 2.90 6.46 12.60
CA ASN A 200 4.16 6.74 13.31
C ASN A 200 5.30 7.10 12.34
N THR A 201 5.34 6.50 11.15
CA THR A 201 6.29 6.87 10.09
C THR A 201 6.08 8.31 9.62
N PHE A 202 4.80 8.71 9.45
CA PHE A 202 4.42 10.05 9.00
C PHE A 202 3.83 10.89 10.12
N ALA A 203 4.51 10.91 11.27
CA ALA A 203 4.02 11.54 12.50
C ALA A 203 3.77 13.06 12.39
N SER A 204 4.38 13.74 11.40
CA SER A 204 4.13 15.17 11.15
C SER A 204 2.84 15.44 10.36
N GLY A 205 2.25 14.41 9.75
CA GLY A 205 0.94 14.48 9.12
C GLY A 205 0.91 14.03 7.66
N ILE A 206 -0.17 14.40 6.98
CA ILE A 206 -0.41 14.12 5.55
C ILE A 206 -0.58 15.46 4.84
N ALA A 207 0.24 15.74 3.84
CA ALA A 207 0.13 16.92 2.99
C ALA A 207 -0.69 16.60 1.73
N VAL A 208 -1.70 17.40 1.43
CA VAL A 208 -2.45 17.37 0.18
C VAL A 208 -2.09 18.59 -0.63
N THR A 209 -1.29 18.42 -1.69
CA THR A 209 -0.78 19.56 -2.48
C THR A 209 -1.93 20.32 -3.15
N LYS A 210 -2.02 21.64 -2.89
CA LYS A 210 -3.06 22.54 -3.42
C LYS A 210 -2.43 23.82 -4.01
N PRO A 211 -1.85 23.77 -5.23
CA PRO A 211 -1.11 24.89 -5.79
C PRO A 211 -1.91 26.16 -6.06
N PHE A 212 -3.21 26.02 -6.34
CA PHE A 212 -4.10 27.15 -6.62
C PHE A 212 -5.26 27.15 -5.62
N PRO A 213 -5.03 27.54 -4.35
CA PRO A 213 -5.99 27.38 -3.27
C PRO A 213 -7.34 28.05 -3.55
N GLU A 214 -7.35 29.09 -4.37
CA GLU A 214 -8.53 29.87 -4.73
C GLU A 214 -9.45 29.19 -5.74
N VAL A 215 -8.98 28.27 -6.58
CA VAL A 215 -9.79 27.75 -7.72
C VAL A 215 -9.71 26.23 -7.89
N THR A 216 -9.11 25.52 -6.95
CA THR A 216 -8.91 24.07 -7.00
C THR A 216 -9.38 23.38 -5.73
N THR A 217 -10.43 23.88 -5.09
CA THR A 217 -10.93 23.31 -3.82
C THR A 217 -11.60 21.97 -4.07
N VAL A 218 -12.48 21.88 -5.07
CA VAL A 218 -13.13 20.63 -5.48
C VAL A 218 -12.09 19.64 -6.01
N LEU A 219 -11.11 20.14 -6.76
CA LEU A 219 -10.07 19.36 -7.41
C LEU A 219 -9.31 18.45 -6.43
N VAL A 220 -8.88 19.00 -5.30
CA VAL A 220 -8.04 18.27 -4.33
C VAL A 220 -8.86 17.48 -3.30
N ASN A 221 -10.17 17.71 -3.23
CA ASN A 221 -11.03 17.16 -2.18
C ASN A 221 -11.02 15.63 -2.07
N PRO A 222 -11.00 14.84 -3.16
CA PRO A 222 -10.86 13.39 -3.05
C PRO A 222 -9.60 12.95 -2.30
N ALA A 223 -8.48 13.66 -2.48
CA ALA A 223 -7.24 13.41 -1.75
C ALA A 223 -7.32 13.88 -0.29
N VAL A 224 -8.03 14.97 0.00
CA VAL A 224 -8.33 15.41 1.38
C VAL A 224 -9.14 14.35 2.13
N LYS A 225 -10.15 13.77 1.48
CA LYS A 225 -10.93 12.67 2.05
C LYS A 225 -10.08 11.43 2.31
N LEU A 226 -9.22 11.05 1.36
CA LEU A 226 -8.27 9.97 1.58
C LEU A 226 -7.36 10.23 2.79
N ALA A 227 -6.80 11.43 2.90
CA ALA A 227 -6.02 11.82 4.07
C ALA A 227 -6.84 11.69 5.37
N GLY A 228 -8.12 12.09 5.33
CA GLY A 228 -9.06 11.92 6.42
C GLY A 228 -9.28 10.47 6.83
N LEU A 229 -9.35 9.54 5.88
CA LEU A 229 -9.48 8.09 6.15
C LEU A 229 -8.17 7.50 6.71
N LEU A 230 -7.02 7.89 6.16
CA LEU A 230 -5.71 7.43 6.63
C LEU A 230 -5.39 7.93 8.05
N ALA A 231 -5.91 9.10 8.44
CA ALA A 231 -5.80 9.66 9.77
C ALA A 231 -6.78 9.07 10.80
N GLN A 232 -7.74 8.24 10.38
CA GLN A 232 -8.65 7.53 11.30
C GLN A 232 -7.99 6.29 11.89
N CYS A 233 -8.55 5.80 13.00
CA CYS A 233 -8.16 4.51 13.58
C CYS A 233 -9.13 3.42 13.09
N PRO A 234 -8.63 2.30 12.56
CA PRO A 234 -9.46 1.18 12.18
C PRO A 234 -10.07 0.52 13.43
N PRO A 235 -11.20 -0.18 13.28
CA PRO A 235 -11.79 -0.92 14.38
C PRO A 235 -10.88 -2.07 14.82
N SER A 236 -10.74 -2.26 16.12
CA SER A 236 -10.10 -3.40 16.76
C SER A 236 -10.62 -3.48 18.20
N MET A 237 -10.68 -4.69 18.75
CA MET A 237 -11.00 -4.86 20.17
C MET A 237 -9.90 -4.32 21.10
N LEU A 238 -8.66 -4.19 20.62
CA LEU A 238 -7.51 -3.67 21.37
C LEU A 238 -6.96 -2.37 20.73
N GLN A 239 -7.73 -1.29 20.81
CA GLN A 239 -7.43 0.00 20.14
C GLN A 239 -6.09 0.65 20.53
N SER A 240 -5.65 0.47 21.78
CA SER A 240 -4.48 1.18 22.34
C SER A 240 -3.28 0.26 22.49
N THR A 241 -2.97 -0.53 21.47
CA THR A 241 -1.85 -1.47 21.48
C THR A 241 -0.84 -1.16 20.37
N CYS A 242 0.38 -1.67 20.55
CA CYS A 242 1.49 -1.53 19.63
C CYS A 242 1.88 -2.88 19.06
N PRO A 243 2.47 -2.91 17.85
CA PRO A 243 2.92 -4.15 17.25
C PRO A 243 4.08 -4.79 18.02
N PRO A 244 4.26 -6.12 17.90
CA PRO A 244 5.28 -6.87 18.64
C PRO A 244 6.72 -6.38 18.44
N ASN A 245 7.02 -5.81 17.28
CA ASN A 245 8.35 -5.32 16.92
C ASN A 245 8.65 -3.90 17.41
N ASN A 246 7.64 -3.18 17.91
CA ASN A 246 7.79 -1.81 18.40
C ASN A 246 6.81 -1.51 19.54
N LEU A 247 7.13 -1.97 20.75
CA LEU A 247 6.31 -1.75 21.94
C LEU A 247 6.24 -0.26 22.38
N GLY A 248 7.17 0.57 21.89
CA GLY A 248 7.22 2.01 22.18
C GLY A 248 6.48 2.88 21.16
N CYS A 249 5.62 2.29 20.31
CA CYS A 249 4.87 3.04 19.31
C CYS A 249 3.93 4.08 19.94
N THR A 250 3.49 5.07 19.16
CA THR A 250 2.32 5.88 19.53
C THR A 250 1.07 5.16 19.02
N PRO A 251 0.18 4.64 19.90
CA PRO A 251 -1.02 3.95 19.44
C PRO A 251 -1.96 4.91 18.70
N CYS A 252 -2.70 4.38 17.72
CA CYS A 252 -3.75 5.14 17.08
C CYS A 252 -4.86 5.42 18.09
N THR A 253 -5.15 6.70 18.32
CA THR A 253 -6.28 7.10 19.17
C THR A 253 -7.13 8.14 18.46
N PRO A 254 -8.47 8.11 18.61
CA PRO A 254 -9.35 9.11 17.99
C PRO A 254 -9.01 10.56 18.35
N LYS A 255 -8.33 10.78 19.48
CA LYS A 255 -7.88 12.08 19.98
C LYS A 255 -6.58 12.58 19.33
N LYS A 256 -5.70 11.68 18.89
CA LYS A 256 -4.41 12.01 18.26
C LYS A 256 -4.46 11.64 16.77
N ARG A 257 -5.24 12.40 16.00
CA ARG A 257 -5.29 12.23 14.54
C ARG A 257 -4.11 12.95 13.88
N LEU A 258 -3.62 12.38 12.78
CA LEU A 258 -2.63 13.05 11.94
C LEU A 258 -3.18 14.40 11.44
N LYS A 259 -2.31 15.40 11.41
CA LYS A 259 -2.64 16.70 10.83
C LYS A 259 -2.73 16.56 9.31
N ILE A 260 -3.77 17.15 8.73
CA ILE A 260 -3.89 17.27 7.28
C ILE A 260 -3.46 18.68 6.90
N LEU A 261 -2.42 18.77 6.07
CA LEU A 261 -1.86 20.03 5.58
C LEU A 261 -2.29 20.21 4.12
N GLN A 262 -2.48 21.45 3.68
CA GLN A 262 -2.75 21.76 2.26
C GLN A 262 -1.76 22.80 1.72
N PRO A 263 -0.47 22.46 1.62
CA PRO A 263 0.54 23.39 1.12
C PRO A 263 0.32 23.69 -0.37
N SER A 264 0.73 24.88 -0.81
CA SER A 264 0.71 25.26 -2.24
C SER A 264 1.72 24.49 -3.10
N GLY A 265 2.75 23.91 -2.49
CA GLY A 265 3.75 23.11 -3.20
C GLY A 265 4.08 21.80 -2.50
N TYR A 266 4.91 21.00 -3.15
CA TYR A 266 5.49 19.79 -2.59
C TYR A 266 6.39 20.11 -1.40
N LEU A 267 6.21 19.38 -0.30
CA LEU A 267 7.05 19.46 0.88
C LEU A 267 8.02 18.28 0.90
N ASN A 268 9.32 18.56 0.81
CA ASN A 268 10.35 17.53 0.95
C ASN A 268 10.61 17.25 2.43
N ASN A 269 9.71 16.50 3.06
CA ASN A 269 9.81 16.12 4.46
C ASN A 269 9.48 14.62 4.62
N SER A 270 10.44 13.86 5.15
CA SER A 270 10.29 12.42 5.38
C SER A 270 9.18 12.08 6.37
N ALA A 271 8.89 12.94 7.34
CA ALA A 271 7.86 12.73 8.36
C ALA A 271 6.43 13.09 7.90
N VAL A 272 6.25 13.49 6.63
CA VAL A 272 4.95 13.87 6.06
C VAL A 272 4.67 13.00 4.83
N TYR A 273 3.48 12.37 4.79
CA TYR A 273 3.03 11.67 3.59
C TYR A 273 2.40 12.64 2.60
N THR A 274 2.75 12.58 1.31
CA THR A 274 2.22 13.52 0.31
C THR A 274 1.14 12.87 -0.57
N LEU A 275 -0.03 13.48 -0.64
CA LEU A 275 -1.06 13.20 -1.63
C LEU A 275 -1.10 14.33 -2.66
N GLY A 276 -0.84 14.01 -3.91
CA GLY A 276 -0.85 14.97 -4.99
C GLY A 276 -1.99 14.73 -5.98
N VAL A 277 -2.58 15.82 -6.47
CA VAL A 277 -3.62 15.76 -7.51
C VAL A 277 -3.25 16.72 -8.65
N LEU A 278 -3.14 16.16 -9.85
CA LEU A 278 -2.67 16.82 -11.06
C LEU A 278 -3.82 16.92 -12.09
N PRO A 279 -4.34 18.11 -12.41
CA PRO A 279 -5.30 18.29 -13.49
C PRO A 279 -4.64 18.16 -14.86
N HIS A 280 -5.42 17.75 -15.86
CA HIS A 280 -5.05 18.03 -17.24
C HIS A 280 -4.97 19.56 -17.47
N PRO A 281 -4.07 20.08 -18.33
CA PRO A 281 -3.95 21.53 -18.57
C PRO A 281 -5.27 22.22 -18.93
N TYR A 282 -6.07 21.63 -19.82
CA TYR A 282 -7.42 22.12 -20.15
C TYR A 282 -8.34 22.27 -18.92
N THR A 283 -8.31 21.30 -18.00
CA THR A 283 -9.11 21.32 -16.77
C THR A 283 -8.68 22.48 -15.88
N LEU A 284 -7.37 22.69 -15.71
CA LEU A 284 -6.85 23.81 -14.92
C LEU A 284 -7.19 25.17 -15.53
N LEU A 285 -7.05 25.31 -16.85
CA LEU A 285 -7.38 26.53 -17.58
C LEU A 285 -8.87 26.90 -17.42
N SER A 286 -9.76 25.91 -17.52
CA SER A 286 -11.20 26.10 -17.29
C SER A 286 -11.50 26.61 -15.88
N LEU A 287 -10.83 26.04 -14.87
CA LEU A 287 -11.00 26.43 -13.46
C LEU A 287 -10.44 27.83 -13.17
N GLN A 288 -9.24 28.14 -13.67
CA GLN A 288 -8.62 29.46 -13.49
C GLN A 288 -9.42 30.58 -14.17
N ARG A 289 -10.05 30.28 -15.31
CA ARG A 289 -10.95 31.21 -15.98
C ARG A 289 -12.32 31.31 -15.30
N GLY A 290 -12.77 30.26 -14.62
CA GLY A 290 -14.14 30.12 -14.13
C GLY A 290 -15.16 29.92 -15.26
N SER A 291 -14.73 29.39 -16.41
CA SER A 291 -15.60 29.18 -17.59
C SER A 291 -15.07 28.05 -18.46
N ASP A 292 -15.98 27.30 -19.08
CA ASP A 292 -15.72 26.26 -20.08
C ASP A 292 -15.47 26.82 -21.49
N ASN A 293 -15.67 28.12 -21.72
CA ASN A 293 -15.45 28.78 -23.00
C ASN A 293 -13.95 29.02 -23.28
N ILE A 294 -13.12 27.99 -23.32
CA ILE A 294 -11.68 28.10 -23.57
C ILE A 294 -11.42 28.21 -25.07
N THR A 295 -10.70 29.26 -25.49
CA THR A 295 -10.34 29.49 -26.90
C THR A 295 -8.83 29.48 -27.08
N VAL A 296 -8.35 29.17 -28.30
CA VAL A 296 -6.92 29.20 -28.62
C VAL A 296 -6.31 30.59 -28.37
N ARG A 297 -7.09 31.66 -28.61
CA ARG A 297 -6.67 33.04 -28.33
C ARG A 297 -6.46 33.26 -26.84
N TYR A 298 -7.41 32.82 -26.00
CA TYR A 298 -7.31 32.91 -24.55
C TYR A 298 -6.05 32.20 -24.05
N ILE A 299 -5.84 30.94 -24.45
CA ILE A 299 -4.65 30.15 -24.06
C ILE A 299 -3.37 30.92 -24.39
N ARG A 300 -3.22 31.40 -25.63
CA ARG A 300 -1.97 32.03 -26.09
C ARG A 300 -1.71 33.43 -25.54
N ARG A 301 -2.74 34.18 -25.16
CA ARG A 301 -2.62 35.61 -24.84
C ARG A 301 -2.89 35.95 -23.38
N GLU A 302 -3.57 35.07 -22.65
CA GLU A 302 -4.07 35.37 -21.31
C GLU A 302 -3.62 34.34 -20.27
N THR A 303 -2.76 33.38 -20.64
CA THR A 303 -2.31 32.32 -19.74
C THR A 303 -0.82 32.07 -19.82
N ASP A 304 -0.23 31.71 -18.68
CA ASP A 304 1.17 31.31 -18.57
C ASP A 304 1.32 29.81 -18.86
N ARG A 305 2.51 29.42 -19.33
CA ARG A 305 2.83 28.03 -19.63
C ARG A 305 3.19 27.25 -18.37
N ASP A 306 2.77 25.99 -18.34
CA ASP A 306 3.21 24.98 -17.36
C ASP A 306 3.05 25.42 -15.89
N ARG A 307 2.02 26.23 -15.63
CA ARG A 307 1.87 26.93 -14.36
C ARG A 307 1.65 25.95 -13.21
N TRP A 308 1.05 24.79 -13.46
CA TRP A 308 0.84 23.81 -12.39
C TRP A 308 2.15 23.27 -11.86
N LEU A 309 3.04 22.80 -12.75
CA LEU A 309 4.32 22.22 -12.35
C LEU A 309 5.22 23.25 -11.66
N ILE A 310 5.21 24.49 -12.15
CA ILE A 310 5.94 25.60 -11.53
C ILE A 310 5.49 25.78 -10.09
N GLU A 311 4.19 26.00 -9.85
CA GLU A 311 3.67 26.24 -8.49
C GLU A 311 3.83 25.01 -7.59
N ALA A 312 3.53 23.81 -8.10
CA ALA A 312 3.62 22.56 -7.34
C ALA A 312 5.06 22.26 -6.88
N THR A 313 6.08 22.71 -7.60
CA THR A 313 7.50 22.46 -7.27
C THR A 313 8.24 23.70 -6.78
N LYS A 314 7.58 24.85 -6.73
CA LYS A 314 8.16 26.15 -6.35
C LYS A 314 8.88 26.12 -5.01
N ILE A 315 8.29 25.46 -4.00
CA ILE A 315 8.88 25.33 -2.66
C ILE A 315 10.20 24.55 -2.71
N LEU A 316 10.29 23.51 -3.55
CA LEU A 316 11.47 22.64 -3.62
C LEU A 316 12.57 23.24 -4.49
N LEU A 317 12.21 23.84 -5.62
CA LEU A 317 13.12 24.20 -6.70
C LEU A 317 13.34 25.73 -6.83
N GLY A 318 12.63 26.53 -6.04
CA GLY A 318 12.65 28.00 -6.13
C GLY A 318 11.84 28.53 -7.31
N GLU A 319 11.93 29.83 -7.56
CA GLU A 319 11.18 30.55 -8.61
C GLU A 319 11.94 30.63 -9.94
N ASN A 320 13.28 30.63 -9.91
CA ASN A 320 14.13 30.92 -11.06
C ASN A 320 14.43 29.72 -11.97
N ILE A 321 13.74 28.59 -11.76
CA ILE A 321 13.89 27.38 -12.59
C ILE A 321 12.73 27.30 -13.57
N ASP A 322 13.06 27.11 -14.84
CA ASP A 322 12.09 26.97 -15.94
C ASP A 322 11.28 25.65 -15.83
N SER A 323 10.17 25.55 -16.57
CA SER A 323 9.29 24.38 -16.50
C SER A 323 9.95 23.09 -16.98
N PHE A 324 10.79 23.12 -18.01
CA PHE A 324 11.43 21.92 -18.56
C PHE A 324 12.39 21.29 -17.56
N THR A 325 13.18 22.11 -16.86
CA THR A 325 14.10 21.65 -15.82
C THR A 325 13.39 21.03 -14.61
N ARG A 326 12.09 21.32 -14.40
CA ARG A 326 11.27 20.75 -13.31
C ARG A 326 10.70 19.37 -13.61
N ALA A 327 10.64 18.98 -14.89
CA ALA A 327 9.98 17.74 -15.32
C ALA A 327 10.59 16.48 -14.67
N VAL A 328 11.92 16.36 -14.73
CA VAL A 328 12.65 15.20 -14.19
C VAL A 328 12.59 15.16 -12.65
N PRO A 329 12.87 16.26 -11.91
CA PRO A 329 12.65 16.30 -10.47
C PRO A 329 11.23 15.89 -10.06
N PHE A 330 10.21 16.35 -10.78
CA PHE A 330 8.83 15.96 -10.50
C PHE A 330 8.57 14.47 -10.75
N LYS A 331 9.06 13.90 -11.85
CA LYS A 331 8.99 12.45 -12.07
C LYS A 331 9.66 11.66 -10.94
N SER A 332 10.76 12.17 -10.38
CA SER A 332 11.41 11.59 -9.20
C SER A 332 10.57 11.75 -7.93
N ILE A 333 9.80 12.83 -7.76
CA ILE A 333 8.82 12.97 -6.67
C ILE A 333 7.68 11.95 -6.80
N VAL A 334 7.29 11.58 -8.03
CA VAL A 334 6.19 10.64 -8.26
C VAL A 334 6.66 9.18 -8.16
N ALA A 335 7.79 8.85 -8.77
CA ALA A 335 8.22 7.47 -9.03
C ALA A 335 9.64 7.15 -8.55
N GLY A 336 10.34 8.11 -7.96
CA GLY A 336 11.67 7.88 -7.40
C GLY A 336 11.62 6.87 -6.25
N ARG A 337 12.70 6.13 -6.06
CA ARG A 337 12.83 5.06 -5.05
C ARG A 337 12.32 5.46 -3.66
N PHE A 338 12.76 6.63 -3.18
CA PHE A 338 12.36 7.16 -1.87
C PHE A 338 10.96 7.78 -1.85
N ALA A 339 10.45 8.18 -3.01
CA ALA A 339 9.22 8.95 -3.12
C ALA A 339 7.98 8.07 -3.30
N MET A 340 8.12 6.88 -3.91
CA MET A 340 7.03 5.91 -4.08
C MET A 340 6.37 5.51 -2.75
N SER A 341 7.16 5.41 -1.68
CA SER A 341 6.66 5.05 -0.35
C SER A 341 6.19 6.24 0.49
N ARG A 342 6.47 7.47 0.05
CA ARG A 342 6.19 8.71 0.79
C ARG A 342 5.18 9.60 0.10
N SER A 343 4.77 9.25 -1.11
CA SER A 343 3.79 10.01 -1.86
C SER A 343 2.88 9.14 -2.71
N LEU A 344 1.73 9.68 -3.06
CA LEU A 344 0.78 9.09 -3.98
C LEU A 344 0.16 10.20 -4.82
N TRP A 345 0.18 10.01 -6.13
CA TRP A 345 -0.24 11.02 -7.10
C TRP A 345 -1.39 10.50 -7.96
N PHE A 346 -2.37 11.36 -8.17
CA PHE A 346 -3.53 11.10 -9.00
C PHE A 346 -3.70 12.17 -10.06
N THR A 347 -4.40 11.81 -11.13
CA THR A 347 -4.95 12.80 -12.06
C THR A 347 -6.37 13.19 -11.65
N VAL A 348 -6.76 14.44 -11.85
CA VAL A 348 -8.14 14.88 -11.53
C VAL A 348 -9.18 14.06 -12.28
N GLU A 349 -8.84 13.68 -13.51
CA GLU A 349 -9.71 12.95 -14.43
C GLU A 349 -9.97 11.49 -13.98
N SER A 350 -9.24 10.97 -12.98
CA SER A 350 -9.49 9.62 -12.43
C SER A 350 -10.51 9.59 -11.29
N PHE A 351 -10.91 10.74 -10.72
CA PHE A 351 -11.93 10.79 -9.66
C PHE A 351 -13.34 10.92 -10.23
N PRO A 352 -14.43 10.82 -9.44
CA PRO A 352 -15.75 11.29 -9.84
C PRO A 352 -15.78 12.83 -9.99
N ALA A 353 -16.72 13.38 -10.78
CA ALA A 353 -16.95 14.82 -10.94
C ALA A 353 -18.38 15.22 -10.53
N ASN A 354 -19.05 14.36 -9.76
CA ASN A 354 -20.42 14.61 -9.30
C ASN A 354 -20.39 15.02 -7.82
N PRO A 355 -21.01 16.15 -7.42
CA PRO A 355 -21.21 16.55 -6.03
C PRO A 355 -21.79 15.45 -5.12
N GLN A 356 -22.64 14.58 -5.69
CA GLN A 356 -23.31 13.48 -4.98
C GLN A 356 -22.40 12.25 -4.81
N GLN A 357 -21.37 12.12 -5.64
CA GLN A 357 -20.37 11.05 -5.59
C GLN A 357 -19.00 11.62 -5.19
N ASN A 358 -18.98 12.52 -4.21
CA ASN A 358 -17.76 13.13 -3.71
C ASN A 358 -16.90 12.17 -2.88
N GLN A 359 -17.19 10.86 -2.87
CA GLN A 359 -16.39 9.84 -2.21
C GLN A 359 -15.51 9.13 -3.24
N LEU A 360 -14.36 8.60 -2.79
CA LEU A 360 -13.54 7.74 -3.64
C LEU A 360 -14.35 6.47 -4.00
N PRO A 361 -14.36 6.05 -5.27
CA PRO A 361 -15.00 4.79 -5.67
C PRO A 361 -14.46 3.62 -4.85
N SER A 362 -15.31 2.64 -4.51
CA SER A 362 -14.91 1.48 -3.71
C SER A 362 -13.72 0.73 -4.33
N GLU A 363 -13.75 0.50 -5.66
CA GLU A 363 -12.64 -0.13 -6.38
C GLU A 363 -11.32 0.66 -6.23
N THR A 364 -11.40 2.00 -6.24
CA THR A 364 -10.21 2.83 -6.03
C THR A 364 -9.67 2.67 -4.61
N ILE A 365 -10.53 2.61 -3.59
CA ILE A 365 -10.06 2.39 -2.21
C ILE A 365 -9.51 0.96 -2.06
N ASP A 366 -10.09 -0.04 -2.72
CA ASP A 366 -9.57 -1.41 -2.72
C ASP A 366 -8.18 -1.51 -3.36
N ASP A 367 -7.95 -0.81 -4.47
CA ASP A 367 -6.62 -0.65 -5.06
C ASP A 367 -5.64 0.08 -4.12
N LEU A 368 -6.16 0.98 -3.26
CA LEU A 368 -5.34 1.69 -2.28
C LEU A 368 -4.99 0.82 -1.07
N ASP A 369 -5.82 -0.14 -0.68
CA ASP A 369 -5.46 -1.10 0.37
C ASP A 369 -4.15 -1.83 0.03
N TRP A 370 -3.95 -2.16 -1.25
CA TRP A 370 -2.70 -2.74 -1.75
C TRP A 370 -1.54 -1.76 -1.78
N HIS A 371 -1.80 -0.50 -2.11
CA HIS A 371 -0.77 0.55 -2.13
C HIS A 371 -0.20 0.82 -0.73
N PHE A 372 -1.08 0.92 0.27
CA PHE A 372 -0.67 1.18 1.65
C PHE A 372 -0.30 -0.09 2.43
N GLY A 373 -0.77 -1.25 1.99
CA GLY A 373 -0.51 -2.54 2.61
C GLY A 373 -1.40 -2.86 3.80
N PHE A 374 -2.46 -2.07 4.01
CA PHE A 374 -3.47 -2.27 5.03
C PHE A 374 -4.83 -1.81 4.52
N ARG A 375 -5.90 -2.34 5.10
CA ARG A 375 -7.26 -1.94 4.80
C ARG A 375 -7.53 -0.54 5.34
N ILE A 376 -7.78 0.39 4.43
CA ILE A 376 -8.15 1.76 4.79
C ILE A 376 -9.53 1.75 5.46
N PRO A 377 -9.74 2.48 6.58
CA PRO A 377 -11.05 2.66 7.18
C PRO A 377 -12.06 3.11 6.13
N ARG A 378 -13.15 2.37 6.01
CA ARG A 378 -14.26 2.75 5.14
C ARG A 378 -15.20 3.60 5.98
N GLU A 379 -15.68 4.71 5.44
CA GLU A 379 -16.77 5.42 6.10
C GLU A 379 -17.90 4.42 6.32
N SER A 380 -18.36 4.28 7.56
CA SER A 380 -19.65 3.64 7.78
C SER A 380 -20.64 4.39 6.89
N SER A 381 -21.31 3.68 6.00
CA SER A 381 -22.60 4.12 5.52
C SER A 381 -23.42 4.33 6.79
N ASP A 382 -23.46 5.57 7.28
CA ASP A 382 -24.38 5.99 8.33
C ASP A 382 -25.72 5.33 7.97
N GLY A 383 -26.36 4.66 8.93
CA GLY A 383 -27.55 3.83 8.75
C GLY A 383 -28.81 4.56 8.21
N ASN A 384 -28.65 5.69 7.53
CA ASN A 384 -29.62 6.34 6.67
C ASN A 384 -29.13 6.28 5.22
N GLY A 385 -29.41 5.16 4.55
CA GLY A 385 -29.17 4.96 3.12
C GLY A 385 -30.02 5.85 2.19
N ASN A 386 -30.41 7.07 2.60
CA ASN A 386 -31.18 8.01 1.78
C ASN A 386 -31.09 9.50 2.18
N ALA A 387 -30.18 9.89 3.08
CA ALA A 387 -29.97 11.32 3.35
C ALA A 387 -28.83 11.84 2.46
N GLN A 388 -29.14 12.72 1.49
CA GLN A 388 -28.13 13.53 0.80
C GLN A 388 -27.24 14.19 1.87
N LYS A 389 -25.98 13.77 2.01
CA LYS A 389 -25.01 14.50 2.84
C LYS A 389 -24.93 15.92 2.26
N PRO A 390 -25.10 16.99 3.06
CA PRO A 390 -25.02 18.35 2.55
C PRO A 390 -23.64 18.60 1.92
N LEU A 391 -23.61 19.10 0.69
CA LEU A 391 -22.37 19.40 -0.06
C LEU A 391 -21.34 20.15 0.79
N MET A 392 -21.82 21.15 1.54
CA MET A 392 -21.01 22.04 2.37
C MET A 392 -20.37 21.36 3.59
N LYS A 393 -20.77 20.13 3.96
CA LYS A 393 -20.09 19.34 5.00
C LYS A 393 -18.66 19.00 4.60
N ASP A 394 -18.43 18.76 3.31
CA ASP A 394 -17.11 18.44 2.76
C ASP A 394 -16.28 19.71 2.48
N PHE A 395 -16.90 20.89 2.51
CA PHE A 395 -16.29 22.17 2.14
C PHE A 395 -16.63 23.27 3.17
N PRO A 396 -16.26 23.09 4.45
CA PRO A 396 -16.62 24.04 5.49
C PRO A 396 -16.04 25.43 5.18
N GLY A 397 -16.85 26.47 5.32
CA GLY A 397 -16.44 27.87 5.11
C GLY A 397 -16.21 28.27 3.65
N SER A 398 -16.52 27.41 2.68
CA SER A 398 -16.46 27.75 1.24
C SER A 398 -17.76 28.38 0.74
N ASP A 399 -17.73 29.00 -0.44
CA ASP A 399 -18.92 29.48 -1.14
C ASP A 399 -19.57 28.33 -1.96
N GLU A 400 -20.83 28.01 -1.68
CA GLU A 400 -21.56 26.92 -2.34
C GLU A 400 -21.66 27.13 -3.87
N ALA A 401 -21.88 28.37 -4.33
CA ALA A 401 -22.00 28.67 -5.75
C ALA A 401 -20.67 28.39 -6.48
N LYS A 402 -19.56 28.78 -5.86
CA LYS A 402 -18.21 28.51 -6.35
C LYS A 402 -17.90 27.01 -6.40
N ILE A 403 -18.24 26.26 -5.36
CA ILE A 403 -18.05 24.80 -5.32
C ILE A 403 -18.86 24.12 -6.44
N ARG A 404 -20.13 24.49 -6.62
CA ARG A 404 -20.97 23.94 -7.69
C ARG A 404 -20.41 24.26 -9.08
N MET A 405 -19.90 25.47 -9.28
CA MET A 405 -19.24 25.87 -10.52
C MET A 405 -17.97 25.05 -10.78
N GLU A 406 -17.10 24.85 -9.79
CA GLU A 406 -15.89 24.01 -9.94
C GLU A 406 -16.24 22.57 -10.34
N PHE A 407 -17.28 21.97 -9.74
CA PHE A 407 -17.77 20.65 -10.15
C PHE A 407 -18.24 20.61 -11.61
N ASP A 408 -19.07 21.58 -12.03
CA ASP A 408 -19.57 21.68 -13.41
C ASP A 408 -18.42 21.81 -14.42
N LEU A 409 -17.44 22.67 -14.12
CA LEU A 409 -16.26 22.87 -14.98
C LEU A 409 -15.42 21.60 -15.11
N ILE A 410 -15.20 20.86 -14.01
CA ILE A 410 -14.46 19.58 -14.06
C ILE A 410 -15.24 18.54 -14.89
N GLU A 411 -16.56 18.46 -14.73
CA GLU A 411 -17.38 17.53 -15.50
C GLU A 411 -17.33 17.85 -17.00
N LYS A 412 -17.49 19.13 -17.36
CA LYS A 412 -17.39 19.60 -18.74
C LYS A 412 -16.00 19.39 -19.33
N ALA A 413 -14.94 19.69 -18.58
CA ALA A 413 -13.57 19.42 -19.01
C ALA A 413 -13.38 17.96 -19.37
N ARG A 414 -13.88 17.02 -18.57
CA ARG A 414 -13.82 15.59 -18.88
C ARG A 414 -14.58 15.21 -20.13
N LYS A 415 -15.73 15.83 -20.40
CA LYS A 415 -16.48 15.62 -21.64
C LYS A 415 -15.65 16.05 -22.85
N VAL A 416 -15.02 17.23 -22.79
CA VAL A 416 -14.10 17.73 -23.83
C VAL A 416 -12.93 16.76 -24.05
N LEU A 417 -12.28 16.29 -22.98
CA LEU A 417 -11.12 15.39 -23.07
C LEU A 417 -11.43 14.03 -23.72
N LYS A 418 -12.69 13.57 -23.61
CA LYS A 418 -13.20 12.32 -24.21
C LYS A 418 -13.91 12.54 -25.55
N SER A 419 -14.14 13.79 -25.96
CA SER A 419 -14.92 14.11 -27.14
C SER A 419 -14.19 13.77 -28.43
N ALA A 420 -14.95 13.28 -29.41
CA ALA A 420 -14.47 13.04 -30.77
C ALA A 420 -14.61 14.27 -31.69
N LYS A 421 -15.28 15.34 -31.23
CA LYS A 421 -15.55 16.55 -32.03
C LYS A 421 -14.25 17.28 -32.37
N ASN A 422 -14.18 17.82 -33.59
CA ASN A 422 -12.97 18.49 -34.09
C ASN A 422 -12.63 19.76 -33.28
N GLU A 423 -13.62 20.51 -32.83
CA GLU A 423 -13.41 21.72 -32.01
C GLU A 423 -12.82 21.37 -30.63
N ASP A 424 -13.39 20.35 -29.97
CA ASP A 424 -12.91 19.85 -28.67
C ASP A 424 -11.49 19.29 -28.76
N LYS A 425 -11.18 18.55 -29.83
CA LYS A 425 -9.81 18.08 -30.12
C LYS A 425 -8.86 19.24 -30.33
N ARG A 426 -9.25 20.22 -31.15
CA ARG A 426 -8.41 21.39 -31.45
C ARG A 426 -8.08 22.19 -30.19
N ILE A 427 -9.05 22.39 -29.29
CA ILE A 427 -8.79 23.15 -28.07
C ILE A 427 -7.95 22.35 -27.07
N LYS A 428 -8.20 21.04 -26.96
CA LYS A 428 -7.37 20.12 -26.16
C LYS A 428 -5.92 20.14 -26.64
N ASP A 429 -5.69 19.96 -27.93
CA ASP A 429 -4.35 19.95 -28.53
C ASP A 429 -3.65 21.29 -28.33
N ALA A 430 -4.38 22.41 -28.44
CA ALA A 430 -3.84 23.73 -28.15
C ALA A 430 -3.45 23.91 -26.67
N SER A 431 -4.26 23.40 -25.74
CA SER A 431 -3.94 23.40 -24.30
C SER A 431 -2.72 22.54 -23.98
N GLU A 432 -2.62 21.35 -24.59
CA GLU A 432 -1.49 20.43 -24.40
C GLU A 432 -0.20 21.01 -25.01
N ALA A 433 -0.26 21.59 -26.21
CA ALA A 433 0.88 22.18 -26.88
C ALA A 433 1.38 23.48 -26.22
N TRP A 434 0.49 24.25 -25.58
CA TRP A 434 0.89 25.41 -24.80
C TRP A 434 1.56 25.04 -23.47
N ASN A 435 1.11 23.93 -22.86
CA ASN A 435 1.61 23.42 -21.59
C ASN A 435 2.27 22.04 -21.77
N LEU A 436 3.38 22.02 -22.52
CA LEU A 436 4.05 20.78 -22.90
C LEU A 436 4.49 19.97 -21.67
N VAL A 437 5.00 20.66 -20.65
CA VAL A 437 5.57 20.00 -19.49
C VAL A 437 4.47 19.54 -18.54
N ASP A 438 3.44 20.37 -18.29
CA ASP A 438 2.27 19.93 -17.51
C ASP A 438 1.59 18.72 -18.17
N THR A 439 1.48 18.72 -19.50
CA THR A 439 0.97 17.57 -20.27
C THR A 439 1.82 16.32 -20.04
N GLU A 440 3.14 16.44 -20.14
CA GLU A 440 4.07 15.34 -19.96
C GLU A 440 3.98 14.75 -18.55
N VAL A 441 3.99 15.58 -17.51
CA VAL A 441 3.88 15.09 -16.13
C VAL A 441 2.49 14.53 -15.82
N TRP A 442 1.43 15.06 -16.43
CA TRP A 442 0.07 14.51 -16.31
C TRP A 442 -0.02 13.12 -16.94
N ARG A 443 0.52 12.94 -18.15
CA ARG A 443 0.61 11.63 -18.81
C ARG A 443 1.44 10.65 -17.98
N PHE A 444 2.56 11.11 -17.42
CA PHE A 444 3.43 10.30 -16.58
C PHE A 444 2.73 9.80 -15.32
N VAL A 445 2.10 10.68 -14.53
CA VAL A 445 1.37 10.30 -13.31
C VAL A 445 0.27 9.30 -13.64
N ARG A 446 -0.50 9.56 -14.70
CA ARG A 446 -1.55 8.66 -15.16
C ARG A 446 -1.01 7.27 -15.53
N ALA A 447 0.05 7.21 -16.32
CA ALA A 447 0.66 5.97 -16.77
C ALA A 447 1.29 5.19 -15.62
N PHE A 448 2.00 5.87 -14.71
CA PHE A 448 2.63 5.25 -13.56
C PHE A 448 1.61 4.60 -12.62
N ARG A 449 0.50 5.30 -12.31
CA ARG A 449 -0.59 4.75 -11.50
C ARG A 449 -1.30 3.59 -12.20
N ALA A 450 -1.56 3.70 -13.50
CA ALA A 450 -2.18 2.62 -14.28
C ALA A 450 -1.29 1.36 -14.28
N ARG A 451 0.02 1.54 -14.47
CA ARG A 451 1.01 0.46 -14.43
C ARG A 451 0.98 -0.28 -13.10
N SER A 452 1.00 0.42 -11.96
CA SER A 452 0.98 -0.24 -10.65
C SER A 452 -0.27 -1.10 -10.43
N VAL A 453 -1.43 -0.64 -10.94
CA VAL A 453 -2.69 -1.40 -10.84
C VAL A 453 -2.66 -2.62 -11.77
N ILE A 454 -2.17 -2.48 -13.01
CA ILE A 454 -2.07 -3.59 -13.96
C ILE A 454 -1.08 -4.66 -13.47
N GLU A 455 0.09 -4.25 -12.95
CA GLU A 455 1.08 -5.19 -12.40
C GLU A 455 0.51 -5.99 -11.23
N ARG A 456 -0.26 -5.34 -10.34
CA ARG A 456 -1.00 -6.01 -9.26
C ARG A 456 -2.04 -6.98 -9.80
N LYS A 457 -2.94 -6.53 -10.67
CA LYS A 457 -4.02 -7.36 -11.21
C LYS A 457 -3.48 -8.60 -11.94
N LYS A 458 -2.40 -8.43 -12.72
CA LYS A 458 -1.72 -9.56 -13.39
C LYS A 458 -1.17 -10.57 -12.38
N TRP A 459 -0.50 -10.11 -11.32
CA TRP A 459 0.00 -10.99 -10.28
C TRP A 459 -1.14 -11.68 -9.50
N GLU A 460 -2.26 -11.00 -9.23
CA GLU A 460 -3.43 -11.63 -8.62
C GLU A 460 -4.04 -12.71 -9.51
N GLU A 461 -4.09 -12.50 -10.82
CA GLU A 461 -4.55 -13.49 -11.79
C GLU A 461 -3.66 -14.74 -11.80
N GLU A 462 -2.33 -14.55 -11.77
CA GLU A 462 -1.34 -15.64 -11.66
C GLU A 462 -1.53 -16.44 -10.36
N GLU A 463 -1.92 -15.76 -9.27
CA GLU A 463 -2.08 -16.36 -7.95
C GLU A 463 -3.52 -16.81 -7.62
N LYS A 464 -4.46 -16.72 -8.57
CA LYS A 464 -5.89 -17.01 -8.33
C LYS A 464 -6.17 -18.46 -7.93
N GLY A 465 -5.23 -19.37 -8.20
CA GLY A 465 -5.31 -20.78 -7.82
C GLY A 465 -4.97 -21.06 -6.35
N PHE A 466 -4.40 -20.09 -5.63
CA PHE A 466 -3.93 -20.27 -4.26
C PHE A 466 -4.85 -19.61 -3.23
N ALA A 467 -4.75 -20.03 -1.96
CA ALA A 467 -5.55 -19.46 -0.89
C ALA A 467 -5.29 -17.94 -0.75
N GLY A 468 -6.33 -17.16 -0.44
CA GLY A 468 -6.18 -15.71 -0.24
C GLY A 468 -6.19 -14.86 -1.51
N SER A 469 -6.70 -15.39 -2.63
CA SER A 469 -7.01 -14.66 -3.88
C SER A 469 -8.38 -13.99 -3.87
#